data_AF-A0A5N7ZXZ1-F1
#
_entry.id   AF-A0A5N7ZXZ1-F1
#
_cell.length_a   1.000
_cell.length_b   1.000
_cell.length_c   1.000
_cell.angle_alpha   90.00
_cell.angle_beta   90.00
_cell.angle_gamma   90.00
#
_symmetry.space_group_name_H-M   'P 1'
#
loop_
_entity.id
_entity.type
_entity.pdbx_description
1 polymer ?
#
loop_
_entity_poly.entity_id
_entity_poly.type
_entity_poly.pdbx_seq_one_letter_code
_entity_poly.pdbx_strand_id
1 'polypeptide(L)'
;LARGQVSAEADLAFHASIAEASGNDFYLGVLESIHESINGFMRLTLSLTRTGSRQRAQRVVDEHATILDAIREQDSERARVAMQFHLGQARHRLVDRERD
;
A
#
# COMPACT_ATOMS: atom_id res chain seq x y z
N LEU A 1 10.32 10.98 1.40
CA LEU A 1 8.88 11.34 1.37
C LEU A 1 8.72 12.83 1.07
N ALA A 2 8.66 13.22 -0.21
CA ALA A 2 8.40 14.61 -0.56
C ALA A 2 6.88 14.86 -0.55
N ARG A 3 6.39 15.76 0.32
CA ARG A 3 5.01 16.30 0.41
C ARG A 3 3.90 15.41 0.98
N GLY A 4 4.20 14.38 1.78
CA GLY A 4 3.14 13.55 2.38
C GLY A 4 2.27 12.84 1.34
N GLN A 5 2.83 12.59 0.16
CA GLN A 5 2.17 11.91 -0.94
C GLN A 5 2.98 10.67 -1.30
N VAL A 6 2.32 9.52 -1.33
CA VAL A 6 2.89 8.26 -1.83
C VAL A 6 2.77 8.26 -3.36
N SER A 7 3.86 7.95 -4.07
CA SER A 7 3.83 7.66 -5.52
C SER A 7 3.67 6.17 -5.74
N ALA A 8 3.15 5.75 -6.90
CA ALA A 8 2.98 4.34 -7.21
C ALA A 8 4.32 3.59 -7.18
N GLU A 9 5.40 4.24 -7.60
CA GLU A 9 6.75 3.68 -7.52
C GLU A 9 7.21 3.50 -6.06
N ALA A 10 6.91 4.45 -5.18
CA ALA A 10 7.27 4.37 -3.77
C ALA A 10 6.42 3.33 -3.01
N ASP A 11 5.13 3.24 -3.35
CA ASP A 11 4.18 2.23 -2.85
C ASP A 11 4.69 0.83 -3.21
N LEU A 12 5.00 0.61 -4.47
CA LEU A 12 5.51 -0.67 -4.97
C LEU A 12 6.85 -1.05 -4.34
N ALA A 13 7.77 -0.09 -4.22
CA ALA A 13 9.05 -0.31 -3.55
C ALA A 13 8.86 -0.72 -2.08
N PHE A 14 7.91 -0.10 -1.37
CA PHE A 14 7.59 -0.47 0.01
C PHE A 14 7.10 -1.92 0.12
N HIS A 15 6.17 -2.34 -0.72
CA HIS A 15 5.68 -3.72 -0.74
C HIS A 15 6.77 -4.73 -1.11
N ALA A 16 7.61 -4.40 -2.10
CA ALA A 16 8.73 -5.24 -2.51
C ALA A 16 9.74 -5.42 -1.37
N SER A 17 10.10 -4.35 -0.64
CA SER A 17 11.00 -4.44 0.51
C SER A 17 10.44 -5.31 1.64
N ILE A 18 9.13 -5.30 1.88
CA ILE A 18 8.51 -6.20 2.86
C ILE A 18 8.59 -7.66 2.41
N ALA A 19 8.32 -7.94 1.13
CA ALA A 19 8.42 -9.28 0.57
C ALA A 19 9.86 -9.82 0.62
N GLU A 20 10.84 -9.00 0.25
CA GLU A 20 12.27 -9.33 0.36
C GLU A 20 12.67 -9.60 1.82
N ALA A 21 12.25 -8.75 2.76
CA ALA A 21 12.56 -8.91 4.18
C ALA A 21 11.95 -10.18 4.82
N SER A 22 10.95 -10.80 4.18
CA SER A 22 10.39 -12.08 4.65
C SER A 22 11.35 -13.26 4.47
N GLY A 23 12.40 -13.12 3.64
CA GLY A 23 13.34 -14.19 3.29
C GLY A 23 12.70 -15.31 2.46
N ASN A 24 11.50 -15.07 1.90
CA ASN A 24 10.80 -16.03 1.07
C ASN A 24 10.73 -15.52 -0.38
N ASP A 25 11.66 -16.00 -1.21
CA ASP A 25 11.80 -15.63 -2.62
C ASP A 25 10.53 -15.88 -3.45
N PHE A 26 9.65 -16.80 -3.01
CA PHE A 26 8.36 -17.02 -3.66
C PHE A 26 7.49 -15.75 -3.64
N TYR A 27 7.47 -15.00 -2.53
CA TYR A 27 6.64 -13.80 -2.44
C TYR A 27 7.16 -12.68 -3.35
N LEU A 28 8.47 -12.53 -3.45
CA LEU A 28 9.08 -11.58 -4.37
C LEU A 28 8.77 -11.97 -5.82
N GLY A 29 8.97 -13.25 -6.19
CA GLY A 29 8.66 -13.75 -7.53
C GLY A 29 7.17 -13.60 -7.90
N VAL A 30 6.26 -13.78 -6.94
CA VAL A 30 4.84 -13.50 -7.16
C VAL A 30 4.62 -12.02 -7.44
N LEU A 31 5.16 -11.10 -6.63
CA LEU A 31 5.01 -9.66 -6.86
C LEU A 31 5.57 -9.22 -8.22
N GLU A 32 6.71 -9.77 -8.62
CA GLU A 32 7.31 -9.52 -9.95
C GLU A 32 6.42 -10.03 -11.08
N SER A 33 5.84 -11.23 -10.93
CA SER A 33 4.96 -11.82 -11.96
C SER A 33 3.69 -11.00 -12.25
N ILE A 34 3.23 -10.21 -11.27
CA ILE A 34 2.06 -9.34 -11.39
C ILE A 34 2.40 -7.85 -11.36
N HIS A 35 3.68 -7.50 -11.55
CA HIS A 35 4.21 -6.15 -11.39
C HIS A 35 3.41 -5.11 -12.20
N GLU A 36 3.22 -5.34 -13.49
CA GLU A 36 2.49 -4.41 -14.38
C GLU A 36 1.04 -4.18 -13.92
N SER A 37 0.34 -5.25 -13.56
CA SER A 37 -1.04 -5.19 -13.07
C SER A 37 -1.13 -4.42 -11.75
N ILE A 38 -0.22 -4.68 -10.81
CA ILE A 38 -0.15 -3.96 -9.53
C ILE A 38 0.19 -2.49 -9.77
N ASN A 39 1.16 -2.20 -10.63
CA ASN A 39 1.60 -0.84 -10.93
C ASN A 39 0.43 -0.01 -11.51
N GLY A 40 -0.33 -0.58 -12.45
CA GLY A 40 -1.55 0.04 -13.00
C GLY A 40 -2.60 0.28 -11.92
N PHE A 41 -2.85 -0.70 -11.05
CA PHE A 41 -3.78 -0.58 -9.92
C PHE A 41 -3.38 0.52 -8.93
N MET A 42 -2.10 0.57 -8.54
CA MET A 42 -1.56 1.58 -7.62
C MET A 42 -1.66 2.98 -8.24
N ARG A 43 -1.30 3.15 -9.52
CA ARG A 43 -1.46 4.43 -10.23
C ARG A 43 -2.92 4.91 -10.22
N LEU A 44 -3.86 4.01 -10.49
CA LEU A 44 -5.29 4.35 -10.51
C LEU A 44 -5.80 4.73 -9.11
N THR A 45 -5.57 3.88 -8.11
CA THR A 45 -6.06 4.11 -6.74
C THR A 45 -5.43 5.32 -6.06
N LEU A 46 -4.13 5.56 -6.27
CA LEU A 46 -3.46 6.77 -5.76
C LEU A 46 -3.91 8.03 -6.53
N SER A 47 -4.19 7.93 -7.83
CA SER A 47 -4.77 9.04 -8.58
C SER A 47 -6.15 9.42 -8.02
N LEU A 48 -7.02 8.45 -7.77
CA LEU A 48 -8.34 8.65 -7.14
C LEU A 48 -8.24 9.24 -5.73
N THR A 49 -7.19 8.85 -5.00
CA THR A 49 -6.89 9.40 -3.67
C THR A 49 -6.47 10.87 -3.76
N ARG A 50 -5.64 11.22 -4.75
CA ARG A 50 -5.12 12.57 -4.98
C ARG A 50 -6.17 13.54 -5.51
N THR A 51 -7.08 13.07 -6.38
CA THR A 51 -8.20 13.87 -6.90
C THR A 51 -9.31 14.04 -5.87
N GLY A 52 -9.34 13.20 -4.83
CA GLY A 52 -10.17 13.40 -3.64
C GLY A 52 -9.61 14.46 -2.67
N SER A 53 -9.90 14.31 -1.37
CA SER A 53 -9.43 15.27 -0.37
C SER A 53 -7.99 15.02 0.07
N ARG A 54 -7.28 16.08 0.50
CA ARG A 54 -5.96 15.96 1.17
C ARG A 54 -5.98 14.97 2.33
N GLN A 55 -7.11 14.86 3.03
CA GLN A 55 -7.29 13.92 4.13
C GLN A 55 -7.20 12.46 3.64
N ARG A 56 -7.73 12.13 2.45
CA ARG A 56 -7.59 10.78 1.88
C ARG A 56 -6.14 10.44 1.56
N ALA A 57 -5.37 11.38 1.01
CA ALA A 57 -3.94 11.16 0.74
C ALA A 57 -3.15 10.92 2.02
N GLN A 58 -3.46 11.67 3.08
CA GLN A 58 -2.83 11.47 4.38
C GLN A 58 -3.15 10.09 4.98
N ARG A 59 -4.39 9.60 4.85
CA ARG A 59 -4.77 8.26 5.33
C ARG A 59 -3.89 7.15 4.73
N VAL A 60 -3.54 7.22 3.45
CA VAL A 60 -2.65 6.23 2.83
C VAL A 60 -1.26 6.24 3.46
N VAL A 61 -0.73 7.43 3.79
CA VAL A 61 0.54 7.55 4.51
C VAL A 61 0.44 6.97 5.91
N ASP A 62 -0.66 7.23 6.62
CA ASP A 62 -0.89 6.74 7.98
C ASP A 62 -1.07 5.20 8.01
N GLU A 63 -1.75 4.64 7.00
CA GLU A 63 -1.85 3.19 6.76
C GLU A 63 -0.45 2.56 6.62
N HIS A 64 0.42 3.15 5.80
CA HIS A 64 1.81 2.71 5.63
C HIS A 64 2.64 2.81 6.91
N ALA A 65 2.53 3.92 7.64
CA ALA A 65 3.22 4.12 8.90
C ALA A 65 2.81 3.04 9.91
N THR A 66 1.51 2.72 9.98
CA THR A 66 0.99 1.67 10.87
C THR A 66 1.58 0.29 10.57
N ILE A 67 1.72 -0.06 9.29
CA ILE A 67 2.36 -1.32 8.86
C ILE A 67 3.83 -1.31 9.26
N LEU A 68 4.55 -0.23 8.95
CA LEU A 68 5.98 -0.11 9.24
C LEU A 68 6.27 -0.20 10.75
N ASP A 69 5.46 0.46 11.56
CA ASP A 69 5.62 0.44 13.02
C ASP A 69 5.38 -0.96 13.58
N ALA A 70 4.36 -1.68 13.10
CA ALA A 70 4.12 -3.07 13.50
C ALA A 70 5.29 -3.99 13.12
N ILE A 71 5.88 -3.80 11.93
CA ILE A 71 7.07 -4.55 11.50
C ILE A 71 8.28 -4.23 12.39
N ARG A 72 8.50 -2.95 12.72
CA ARG A 72 9.59 -2.52 13.61
C ARG A 72 9.47 -3.08 15.02
N GLU A 73 8.25 -3.18 15.52
CA GLU A 73 7.93 -3.79 16.81
C GLU A 73 7.98 -5.32 16.78
N GLN A 74 8.23 -5.93 15.61
CA GLN A 74 8.21 -7.37 15.37
C GLN A 74 6.84 -8.03 15.70
N ASP A 75 5.76 -7.25 15.65
CA ASP A 75 4.39 -7.73 15.83
C ASP A 75 3.82 -8.18 14.48
N SER A 76 4.03 -9.46 14.17
CA SER A 76 3.61 -10.06 12.90
C SER A 76 2.09 -10.05 12.70
N GLU A 77 1.32 -10.21 13.79
CA GLU A 77 -0.13 -10.24 13.71
C GLU A 77 -0.70 -8.84 13.44
N ARG A 78 -0.18 -7.82 14.14
CA ARG A 78 -0.54 -6.43 13.86
C ARG A 78 -0.13 -6.01 12.45
N ALA A 79 1.05 -6.41 11.97
CA ALA A 79 1.48 -6.13 10.61
C ALA A 79 0.55 -6.78 9.57
N ARG A 80 0.13 -8.03 9.82
CA ARG A 80 -0.83 -8.76 8.97
C ARG A 80 -2.17 -8.03 8.90
N VAL A 81 -2.73 -7.66 10.04
CA VAL A 81 -4.02 -6.95 10.12
C VAL A 81 -3.93 -5.58 9.43
N ALA A 82 -2.87 -4.83 9.69
CA ALA A 82 -2.66 -3.51 9.07
C ALA A 82 -2.55 -3.61 7.54
N MET A 83 -1.81 -4.59 7.03
CA MET A 83 -1.69 -4.84 5.58
C MET A 83 -3.03 -5.23 4.96
N GLN A 84 -3.80 -6.13 5.60
CA GLN A 84 -5.12 -6.52 5.12
C GLN A 84 -6.09 -5.32 5.07
N PHE A 85 -6.06 -4.47 6.09
CA PHE A 85 -6.85 -3.24 6.11
C PHE A 85 -6.45 -2.31 4.96
N HIS A 86 -5.15 -2.06 4.78
CA HIS A 86 -4.62 -1.22 3.71
C HIS A 86 -5.04 -1.70 2.31
N LEU A 87 -4.90 -2.99 2.02
CA LEU A 87 -5.34 -3.59 0.75
C LEU A 87 -6.85 -3.49 0.56
N GLY A 88 -7.61 -3.65 1.65
CA GLY A 88 -9.06 -3.43 1.68
C GLY A 88 -9.43 -1.98 1.31
N GLN A 89 -8.75 -0.99 1.88
CA GLN A 89 -8.97 0.42 1.56
C GLN A 89 -8.58 0.75 0.12
N ALA A 90 -7.46 0.21 -0.38
CA ALA A 90 -7.07 0.36 -1.78
C ALA A 90 -8.14 -0.21 -2.73
N ARG A 91 -8.70 -1.39 -2.42
CA ARG A 91 -9.81 -1.96 -3.17
C ARG A 91 -11.06 -1.09 -3.09
N HIS A 92 -11.45 -0.62 -1.89
CA HIS A 92 -12.63 0.24 -1.72
C HIS A 92 -12.52 1.52 -2.55
N ARG A 93 -11.34 2.16 -2.57
CA ARG A 93 -11.07 3.34 -3.40
C ARG A 93 -11.29 3.09 -4.90
N LEU A 94 -11.15 1.85 -5.37
CA LEU A 94 -11.41 1.47 -6.76
C LEU A 94 -12.90 1.28 -7.06
N VAL A 95 -13.64 0.59 -6.17
CA VAL A 95 -15.06 0.23 -6.40
C VAL A 95 -16.05 1.30 -5.93
N ASP A 96 -15.82 1.92 -4.78
CA ASP A 96 -16.71 2.95 -4.23
C ASP A 96 -16.36 4.31 -4.85
N ARG A 97 -16.84 4.54 -6.07
CA ARG A 97 -16.77 5.84 -6.74
C ARG A 97 -17.71 6.89 -6.12
N GLU A 98 -18.71 6.46 -5.34
CA GLU A 98 -19.87 7.30 -4.96
C GLU A 98 -20.19 7.33 -3.45
N ARG A 99 -19.39 6.69 -2.58
CA ARG A 99 -19.59 6.80 -1.13
C ARG A 99 -18.54 7.70 -0.51
N ASP A 100 -18.77 9.00 -0.66
CA ASP A 100 -18.46 10.06 0.30
C ASP A 100 -19.38 11.25 0.04
#